data_AF-F9FH50-F1
#
_entry.id   AF-F9FH50-F1
#
_cell.length_a   1.000
_cell.length_b   1.000
_cell.length_c   1.000
_cell.angle_alpha   90.00
_cell.angle_beta   90.00
_cell.angle_gamma   90.00
#
_symmetry.space_group_name_H-M   'P 1'
#
loop_
_entity.id
_entity.type
_entity.pdbx_description
1 polymer ?
#
loop_
_entity_poly.entity_id
_entity_poly.type
_entity_poly.pdbx_seq_one_letter_code
_entity_poly.pdbx_strand_id
1 'polypeptide(L)'
;MGSNNNHLFELPVNEDHNTRPTGYECKNTHFPPPPPYSANSTSTQEQSTEMQINRKSGFANRLHVLSAKIAGPVNDFANKLGCEAFMPTTLDKECDKASRILTSFCDGTPLTTTSPNDSLSRRKAIVQIPRQVLKSAAGLAIFTAFRSGAQFSWGSGSGVVVARRPDGSWSPPSSFAVNTLSVGFMVAMDIYDCVCVLRTPEAVAAFTKPRVSFGGEVAVTAGPVGTGVYVDSTVNSNGVEEPIWSYVKSRGLLWQMKALDLIPVIFASIIVFIPKSGVLSRIGAAVALSCLQYSLYASLLESPLPQAQITGISLFSWGLYVNGTEQVLLSRYDADDILTIEERRLGRRLSTVTRLLRAVGMYFSLRRVGLRGEISMKKRVSSNSILFVITKIIECVGCYLILDAILLAPRPEGHLITREKQSLFNLSSLTREDVIFRISSSLGNWVIGYISVRLAHGFVAAVSVLLGLCKPEDWPHLNGPISSWSTVRTFWGMFWHQLFRKALTGWGDFIPDRVLRLRRGTPLSRYSRLILTFFTSALMHRCLHYFYRLEAGEWYEIETFFLLQPVAIMFEDAMQAATVHIPLSRPLRWIVGFIWLCAFFTWVTPTFLYPTMRVPDPGQLLPFSVLGHLIKK
;
A
#
# COMPACT_ATOMS: atom_id res chain seq x y z
N MET A 1 -26.36 -17.84 -47.22
CA MET A 1 -27.09 -18.98 -46.65
C MET A 1 -26.87 -18.96 -45.14
N GLY A 2 -27.79 -18.75 -44.20
CA GLY A 2 -29.16 -18.21 -44.12
C GLY A 2 -29.23 -17.46 -42.76
N SER A 3 -29.89 -16.32 -42.59
CA SER A 3 -31.34 -15.99 -42.57
C SER A 3 -32.18 -16.70 -41.50
N ASN A 4 -32.92 -15.86 -40.76
CA ASN A 4 -34.10 -16.07 -39.91
C ASN A 4 -33.86 -16.47 -38.45
N ASN A 5 -34.58 -15.97 -37.45
CA ASN A 5 -35.42 -14.79 -37.16
C ASN A 5 -36.02 -15.14 -35.77
N ASN A 6 -36.20 -14.18 -34.87
CA ASN A 6 -37.35 -14.21 -33.96
C ASN A 6 -37.58 -12.81 -33.38
N HIS A 7 -38.57 -12.16 -33.97
CA HIS A 7 -39.30 -11.03 -33.44
C HIS A 7 -39.97 -11.42 -32.12
N LEU A 8 -39.93 -10.53 -31.14
CA LEU A 8 -41.00 -10.32 -30.16
C LEU A 8 -40.83 -8.93 -29.55
N PHE A 9 -41.88 -8.12 -29.68
CA PHE A 9 -42.07 -6.73 -29.22
C PHE A 9 -41.59 -5.61 -30.15
N GLU A 10 -42.24 -5.49 -31.31
CA GLU A 10 -42.54 -4.19 -31.91
C GLU A 10 -43.61 -3.47 -31.08
N LEU A 11 -43.36 -2.21 -30.72
CA LEU A 11 -44.34 -1.31 -30.10
C LEU A 11 -45.17 -0.65 -31.22
N PRO A 12 -46.49 -0.52 -31.08
CA PRO A 12 -47.31 0.16 -32.08
C PRO A 12 -47.06 1.67 -32.03
N VAL A 13 -47.02 2.26 -33.22
CA VAL A 13 -47.03 3.70 -33.48
C VAL A 13 -48.48 4.20 -33.44
N ASN A 14 -48.66 5.39 -32.85
CA ASN A 14 -49.87 6.19 -32.66
C ASN A 14 -50.78 5.84 -31.47
N GLU A 15 -50.74 6.69 -30.44
CA GLU A 15 -51.95 7.24 -29.84
C GLU A 15 -51.64 8.62 -29.22
N ASP A 16 -52.31 9.65 -29.75
CA ASP A 16 -52.37 10.99 -29.20
C ASP A 16 -53.16 10.98 -27.89
N HIS A 17 -52.51 11.09 -26.73
CA HIS A 17 -53.18 11.57 -25.52
C HIS A 17 -52.29 12.50 -24.70
N ASN A 18 -52.44 13.77 -25.05
CA ASN A 18 -52.11 14.94 -24.25
C ASN A 18 -53.10 15.03 -23.08
N THR A 19 -52.72 14.61 -21.87
CA THR A 19 -53.47 14.94 -20.65
C THR A 19 -52.53 15.35 -19.52
N ARG A 20 -52.38 16.66 -19.33
CA ARG A 20 -52.00 17.27 -18.04
C ARG A 20 -53.04 16.87 -16.98
N PRO A 21 -52.63 16.49 -15.76
CA PRO A 21 -53.50 16.62 -14.61
C PRO A 21 -53.56 18.10 -14.22
N THR A 22 -54.62 18.78 -14.65
CA THR A 22 -55.06 20.05 -14.07
C THR A 22 -55.76 19.75 -12.75
N GLY A 23 -55.25 20.26 -11.63
CA GLY A 23 -55.97 20.19 -10.37
C GLY A 23 -55.11 20.37 -9.13
N TYR A 24 -54.63 21.58 -8.87
CA TYR A 24 -54.36 22.04 -7.50
C TYR A 24 -54.85 23.47 -7.36
N GLU A 25 -56.01 23.62 -6.70
CA GLU A 25 -56.54 24.89 -6.22
C GLU A 25 -55.59 25.49 -5.17
N CYS A 26 -55.08 26.68 -5.43
CA CYS A 26 -54.30 27.44 -4.46
C CYS A 26 -55.24 28.16 -3.48
N LYS A 27 -55.61 27.50 -2.38
CA LYS A 27 -56.27 28.18 -1.24
C LYS A 27 -55.22 28.73 -0.27
N ASN A 28 -54.72 29.93 -0.57
CA ASN A 28 -54.41 31.00 0.39
C ASN A 28 -53.76 32.19 -0.35
N THR A 29 -54.59 33.16 -0.73
CA THR A 29 -54.19 34.43 -1.34
C THR A 29 -54.05 35.51 -0.28
N HIS A 30 -53.00 35.47 0.55
CA HIS A 30 -52.47 36.67 1.23
C HIS A 30 -51.14 36.35 1.92
N PHE A 31 -50.04 36.78 1.30
CA PHE A 31 -48.77 37.04 1.98
C PHE A 31 -48.54 38.55 1.91
N PRO A 32 -48.33 39.25 3.04
CA PRO A 32 -47.98 40.65 3.00
C PRO A 32 -46.59 40.81 2.35
N PRO A 33 -46.33 41.92 1.62
CA PRO A 33 -45.00 42.17 1.07
C PRO A 33 -43.98 42.31 2.21
N PRO A 34 -42.72 41.89 2.00
CA PRO A 34 -41.66 42.10 3.00
C PRO A 34 -41.48 43.61 3.27
N PRO A 35 -41.20 44.02 4.51
CA PRO A 35 -41.03 45.43 4.82
C PRO A 35 -39.78 45.99 4.12
N PRO A 36 -39.79 47.28 3.74
CA PRO A 36 -38.64 47.91 3.12
C PRO A 36 -37.48 47.99 4.12
N TYR A 37 -36.27 47.73 3.62
CA TYR A 37 -35.04 47.75 4.40
C TYR A 37 -34.75 49.17 4.91
N SER A 38 -35.10 49.44 6.16
CA SER A 38 -34.72 50.68 6.85
C SER A 38 -33.39 50.47 7.56
N ALA A 39 -32.34 51.08 7.02
CA ALA A 39 -31.10 51.31 7.77
C ALA A 39 -31.41 52.28 8.92
N ASN A 40 -31.22 51.81 10.16
CA ASN A 40 -31.13 52.51 11.45
C ASN A 40 -32.13 52.00 12.50
N SER A 41 -31.66 51.15 13.40
CA SER A 41 -31.86 51.34 14.85
C SER A 41 -30.99 50.37 15.65
N THR A 42 -30.30 50.94 16.60
CA THR A 42 -29.29 50.37 17.49
C THR A 42 -29.95 49.66 18.68
N SER A 43 -29.27 48.62 19.17
CA SER A 43 -29.19 48.19 20.58
C SER A 43 -30.50 47.90 21.35
N THR A 44 -30.89 46.61 21.47
CA THR A 44 -31.32 45.98 22.76
C THR A 44 -31.62 44.47 22.73
N GLN A 45 -31.32 43.72 21.65
CA GLN A 45 -31.58 42.26 21.58
C GLN A 45 -30.32 41.36 21.48
N GLU A 46 -29.12 41.90 21.70
CA GLU A 46 -27.88 41.10 21.71
C GLU A 46 -27.60 40.43 23.07
N GLN A 47 -28.14 40.93 24.19
CA GLN A 47 -27.71 40.45 25.52
C GLN A 47 -28.39 39.16 26.02
N SER A 48 -29.52 38.74 25.46
CA SER A 48 -30.20 37.51 25.91
C SER A 48 -29.81 36.26 25.10
N THR A 49 -29.26 36.43 23.88
CA THR A 49 -28.85 35.30 23.02
C THR A 49 -27.37 34.92 23.21
N GLU A 50 -26.51 35.85 23.62
CA GLU A 50 -25.10 35.56 23.95
C GLU A 50 -24.93 34.67 25.20
N MET A 51 -25.89 34.70 26.14
CA MET A 51 -25.72 34.00 27.41
C MET A 51 -26.09 32.51 27.37
N GLN A 52 -26.83 32.04 26.35
CA GLN A 52 -27.19 30.61 26.20
C GLN A 52 -26.31 29.83 25.22
N ILE A 53 -25.56 30.49 24.33
CA ILE A 53 -24.65 29.82 23.38
C ILE A 53 -23.28 29.49 24.02
N ASN A 54 -22.93 30.10 25.14
CA ASN A 54 -21.58 30.05 25.69
C ASN A 54 -21.25 28.83 26.59
N ARG A 55 -22.04 27.75 26.57
CA ARG A 55 -21.79 26.57 27.44
C ARG A 55 -21.56 25.23 26.73
N LYS A 56 -21.68 25.15 25.40
CA LYS A 56 -21.41 23.90 24.63
C LYS A 56 -20.85 24.17 23.22
N SER A 57 -19.64 24.72 23.05
CA SER A 57 -19.02 24.75 21.71
C SER A 57 -17.49 24.88 21.62
N GLY A 58 -16.75 24.76 22.73
CA GLY A 58 -15.29 24.93 22.70
C GLY A 58 -14.54 23.90 21.84
N PHE A 59 -15.02 22.64 21.81
CA PHE A 59 -14.34 21.58 21.06
C PHE A 59 -14.69 21.61 19.56
N ALA A 60 -15.96 21.79 19.19
CA ALA A 60 -16.40 21.81 17.79
C ALA A 60 -15.81 22.99 17.01
N ASN A 61 -15.76 24.19 17.60
CA ASN A 61 -15.11 25.34 16.99
C ASN A 61 -13.59 25.16 16.88
N ARG A 62 -12.93 24.57 17.88
CA ARG A 62 -11.50 24.25 17.81
C ARG A 62 -11.20 23.20 16.75
N LEU A 63 -12.07 22.20 16.58
CA LEU A 63 -11.95 21.16 15.56
C LEU A 63 -12.15 21.74 14.14
N HIS A 64 -13.11 22.66 13.96
CA HIS A 64 -13.35 23.36 12.68
C HIS A 64 -12.19 24.28 12.28
N VAL A 65 -11.58 24.98 13.25
CA VAL A 65 -10.40 25.82 13.00
C VAL A 65 -9.15 24.97 12.71
N LEU A 66 -8.99 23.83 13.38
CA LEU A 66 -7.88 22.90 13.15
C LEU A 66 -8.03 22.18 11.79
N SER A 67 -9.25 21.76 11.42
CA SER A 67 -9.52 21.12 10.13
C SER A 67 -9.33 22.10 8.96
N ALA A 68 -9.74 23.36 9.11
CA ALA A 68 -9.50 24.40 8.10
C ALA A 68 -8.00 24.67 7.88
N LYS A 69 -7.18 24.62 8.94
CA LYS A 69 -5.71 24.77 8.83
C LYS A 69 -5.00 23.56 8.22
N ILE A 70 -5.57 22.36 8.35
CA ILE A 70 -5.01 21.10 7.83
C ILE A 70 -5.51 20.83 6.38
N ALA A 71 -6.64 21.40 5.97
CA ALA A 71 -7.25 21.18 4.66
C ALA A 71 -6.35 21.60 3.47
N GLY A 72 -5.60 22.70 3.59
CA GLY A 72 -4.68 23.18 2.54
C GLY A 72 -3.61 22.15 2.16
N PRO A 73 -2.74 21.74 3.10
CA PRO A 73 -1.70 20.74 2.85
C PRO A 73 -2.24 19.37 2.36
N VAL A 74 -3.42 18.97 2.84
CA VAL A 74 -4.07 17.70 2.45
C VAL A 74 -4.61 17.77 1.02
N ASN A 75 -5.20 18.90 0.63
CA ASN A 75 -5.67 19.13 -0.73
C ASN A 75 -4.49 19.27 -1.71
N ASP A 76 -3.39 19.90 -1.30
CA ASP A 76 -2.16 19.98 -2.09
C ASP A 76 -1.53 18.59 -2.32
N PHE A 77 -1.59 17.71 -1.31
CA PHE A 77 -1.16 16.32 -1.43
C PHE A 77 -2.07 15.50 -2.35
N ALA A 78 -3.41 15.66 -2.23
CA ALA A 78 -4.37 14.99 -3.12
C ALA A 78 -4.17 15.41 -4.59
N ASN A 79 -3.98 16.71 -4.83
CA ASN A 79 -3.68 17.25 -6.17
C ASN A 79 -2.36 16.69 -6.73
N LYS A 80 -1.31 16.57 -5.91
CA LYS A 80 -0.02 15.96 -6.31
C LYS A 80 -0.14 14.48 -6.68
N LEU A 81 -1.14 13.77 -6.15
CA LEU A 81 -1.45 12.39 -6.51
C LEU A 81 -2.40 12.27 -7.72
N GLY A 82 -2.76 13.39 -8.36
CA GLY A 82 -3.68 13.42 -9.49
C GLY A 82 -5.16 13.23 -9.08
N CYS A 83 -5.50 13.44 -7.81
CA CYS A 83 -6.87 13.39 -7.27
C CYS A 83 -7.43 14.81 -7.10
N GLU A 84 -8.76 14.96 -7.13
CA GLU A 84 -9.42 16.21 -6.74
C GLU A 84 -9.34 16.43 -5.22
N ALA A 85 -9.39 17.70 -4.81
CA ALA A 85 -9.46 18.08 -3.40
C ALA A 85 -10.74 17.53 -2.73
N PHE A 86 -10.60 16.78 -1.63
CA PHE A 86 -11.72 16.17 -0.91
C PHE A 86 -12.10 16.90 0.38
N MET A 87 -11.22 17.75 0.92
CA MET A 87 -11.55 18.57 2.10
C MET A 87 -12.29 19.85 1.67
N PRO A 88 -13.25 20.35 2.47
CA PRO A 88 -14.03 21.53 2.13
C PRO A 88 -13.18 22.73 1.71
N THR A 89 -13.51 23.31 0.56
CA THR A 89 -12.93 24.55 0.05
C THR A 89 -14.00 25.63 -0.12
N THR A 90 -13.62 26.79 -0.64
CA THR A 90 -14.56 27.87 -0.96
C THR A 90 -15.53 27.43 -2.07
N LEU A 91 -16.76 27.95 -2.06
CA LEU A 91 -17.86 27.49 -2.92
C LEU A 91 -17.52 27.59 -4.43
N ASP A 92 -16.77 28.61 -4.83
CA ASP A 92 -16.24 28.79 -6.18
C ASP A 92 -15.40 27.58 -6.62
N LYS A 93 -14.45 27.15 -5.78
CA LYS A 93 -13.58 25.99 -6.06
C LYS A 93 -14.34 24.68 -6.08
N GLU A 94 -15.32 24.53 -5.18
CA GLU A 94 -16.23 23.37 -5.15
C GLU A 94 -17.10 23.30 -6.42
N CYS A 95 -17.54 24.44 -6.97
CA CYS A 95 -18.26 24.51 -8.24
C CYS A 95 -17.37 24.12 -9.42
N ASP A 96 -16.13 24.62 -9.47
CA ASP A 96 -15.16 24.25 -10.52
C ASP A 96 -14.85 22.75 -10.48
N LYS A 97 -14.66 22.20 -9.28
CA LYS A 97 -14.48 20.75 -9.04
C LYS A 97 -15.69 19.95 -9.52
N ALA A 98 -16.90 20.36 -9.12
CA ALA A 98 -18.12 19.70 -9.52
C ALA A 98 -18.34 19.72 -11.04
N SER A 99 -18.00 20.82 -11.71
CA SER A 99 -18.03 20.93 -13.17
C SER A 99 -17.09 19.92 -13.84
N ARG A 100 -15.84 19.80 -13.36
CA ARG A 100 -14.88 18.80 -13.87
C ARG A 100 -15.36 17.37 -13.66
N ILE A 101 -15.90 17.06 -12.47
CA ILE A 101 -16.44 15.74 -12.14
C ILE A 101 -17.59 15.40 -13.08
N LEU A 102 -18.61 16.27 -13.17
CA LEU A 102 -19.79 16.04 -14.00
C LEU A 102 -19.41 15.88 -15.48
N THR A 103 -18.50 16.72 -15.98
CA THR A 103 -17.97 16.61 -17.36
C THR A 103 -17.31 15.26 -17.58
N SER A 104 -16.52 14.75 -16.62
CA SER A 104 -15.85 13.46 -16.73
C SER A 104 -16.79 12.24 -16.78
N PHE A 105 -18.05 12.41 -16.35
CA PHE A 105 -19.12 11.42 -16.46
C PHE A 105 -20.00 11.61 -17.70
N CYS A 106 -19.93 12.76 -18.37
CA CYS A 106 -20.73 13.07 -19.55
C CYS A 106 -19.94 12.87 -20.86
N ASP A 107 -18.65 13.19 -20.85
CA ASP A 107 -17.78 13.11 -22.01
C ASP A 107 -16.78 11.95 -21.86
N GLY A 108 -16.69 11.09 -22.89
CA GLY A 108 -15.71 10.01 -22.93
C GLY A 108 -14.26 10.48 -23.15
N THR A 109 -14.01 11.79 -23.12
CA THR A 109 -12.73 12.42 -23.46
C THR A 109 -12.04 12.98 -22.20
N PRO A 110 -10.74 12.72 -22.01
CA PRO A 110 -9.99 13.35 -20.93
C PRO A 110 -9.89 14.86 -21.15
N LEU A 111 -10.07 15.63 -20.08
CA LEU A 111 -9.94 17.09 -20.09
C LEU A 111 -8.53 17.49 -20.55
N THR A 112 -8.41 18.00 -21.77
CA THR A 112 -7.24 18.74 -22.24
C THR A 112 -7.29 20.16 -21.70
N THR A 113 -6.65 20.40 -20.56
CA THR A 113 -6.14 21.74 -20.27
C THR A 113 -4.82 21.92 -21.01
N THR A 114 -4.75 22.96 -21.82
CA THR A 114 -3.56 23.35 -22.58
C THR A 114 -2.38 23.67 -21.65
N SER A 115 -1.53 22.68 -21.41
CA SER A 115 -0.15 22.84 -20.94
C SER A 115 0.70 21.78 -21.63
N PRO A 116 1.87 22.11 -22.24
CA PRO A 116 2.49 21.23 -23.25
C PRO A 116 3.20 19.97 -22.71
N ASN A 117 3.01 19.57 -21.45
CA ASN A 117 3.80 18.51 -20.81
C ASN A 117 3.01 17.32 -20.24
N ASP A 118 1.71 17.21 -20.48
CA ASP A 118 0.91 16.17 -19.82
C ASP A 118 0.59 14.98 -20.76
N SER A 119 1.48 13.99 -20.77
CA SER A 119 1.29 12.71 -21.48
C SER A 119 0.45 11.69 -20.69
N LEU A 120 -0.13 12.08 -19.54
CA LEU A 120 -0.80 11.17 -18.59
C LEU A 120 -2.32 11.08 -18.70
N SER A 121 -2.98 11.82 -19.61
CA SER A 121 -4.45 11.92 -19.57
C SER A 121 -5.22 10.84 -20.35
N ARG A 122 -4.57 9.85 -20.98
CA ARG A 122 -5.28 8.88 -21.85
C ARG A 122 -5.89 7.70 -21.07
N ARG A 123 -6.92 7.97 -20.25
CA ARG A 123 -7.81 6.91 -19.70
C ARG A 123 -9.26 7.20 -20.11
N LYS A 124 -9.79 6.38 -21.02
CA LYS A 124 -11.20 6.39 -21.46
C LYS A 124 -12.10 6.14 -20.23
N ALA A 125 -13.07 7.02 -19.98
CA ALA A 125 -14.11 6.78 -19.00
C ALA A 125 -14.99 5.60 -19.46
N ILE A 126 -15.12 4.56 -18.64
CA ILE A 126 -15.90 3.36 -18.97
C ILE A 126 -17.38 3.49 -18.52
N VAL A 127 -17.74 4.49 -17.71
CA VAL A 127 -19.12 4.72 -17.25
C VAL A 127 -19.55 6.14 -17.58
N GLN A 128 -20.53 6.28 -18.48
CA GLN A 128 -21.15 7.54 -18.87
C GLN A 128 -22.56 7.64 -18.33
N ILE A 129 -22.96 8.80 -17.81
CA ILE A 129 -24.35 9.03 -17.37
C ILE A 129 -25.20 9.25 -18.63
N PRO A 130 -26.26 8.45 -18.86
CA PRO A 130 -27.11 8.64 -20.02
C PRO A 130 -27.78 10.02 -19.98
N ARG A 131 -27.82 10.72 -21.12
CA ARG A 131 -28.40 12.07 -21.22
C ARG A 131 -29.87 12.14 -20.75
N GLN A 132 -30.62 11.06 -20.94
CA GLN A 132 -32.02 10.97 -20.49
C GLN A 132 -32.14 11.06 -18.97
N VAL A 133 -31.21 10.45 -18.24
CA VAL A 133 -31.16 10.46 -16.76
C VAL A 133 -30.95 11.86 -16.21
N LEU A 134 -30.03 12.62 -16.83
CA LEU A 134 -29.78 14.02 -16.45
C LEU A 134 -30.98 14.91 -16.80
N LYS A 135 -31.66 14.63 -17.92
CA LYS A 135 -32.85 15.37 -18.35
C LYS A 135 -34.07 15.14 -17.46
N SER A 136 -34.17 13.99 -16.77
CA SER A 136 -35.27 13.68 -15.86
C SER A 136 -34.94 13.95 -14.39
N ALA A 137 -33.74 14.47 -14.09
CA ALA A 137 -33.31 14.73 -12.72
C ALA A 137 -34.09 15.90 -12.08
N ALA A 138 -34.51 15.72 -10.83
CA ALA A 138 -35.02 16.78 -9.96
C ALA A 138 -33.88 17.56 -9.28
N GLY A 139 -32.69 16.96 -9.17
CA GLY A 139 -31.49 17.60 -8.66
C GLY A 139 -30.23 16.78 -8.90
N LEU A 140 -29.06 17.38 -8.71
CA LEU A 140 -27.77 16.70 -8.75
C LEU A 140 -26.98 17.05 -7.50
N ALA A 141 -26.38 16.05 -6.86
CA ALA A 141 -25.37 16.25 -5.83
C ALA A 141 -24.03 15.68 -6.33
N ILE A 142 -23.01 16.54 -6.38
CA ILE A 142 -21.72 16.23 -7.01
C ILE A 142 -20.64 16.49 -5.97
N PHE A 143 -19.83 15.48 -5.64
CA PHE A 143 -18.83 15.59 -4.58
C PHE A 143 -17.64 14.68 -4.80
N THR A 144 -16.53 15.03 -4.16
CA THR A 144 -15.39 14.13 -3.95
C THR A 144 -15.35 13.79 -2.48
N ALA A 145 -15.21 12.51 -2.17
CA ALA A 145 -15.08 12.06 -0.79
C ALA A 145 -13.91 11.08 -0.64
N PHE A 146 -13.25 11.22 0.49
CA PHE A 146 -12.34 10.23 1.03
C PHE A 146 -13.09 9.30 1.97
N ARG A 147 -12.84 8.00 1.85
CA ARG A 147 -13.25 7.01 2.85
C ARG A 147 -12.03 6.19 3.28
N SER A 148 -11.94 5.99 4.59
CA SER A 148 -10.99 5.11 5.27
C SER A 148 -11.78 4.08 6.07
N GLY A 149 -11.30 2.85 6.17
CA GLY A 149 -11.95 1.81 6.96
C GLY A 149 -10.96 0.92 7.68
N ALA A 150 -11.26 0.62 8.94
CA ALA A 150 -11.02 -0.65 9.62
C ALA A 150 -12.28 -0.94 10.46
N GLN A 151 -12.18 -1.40 11.72
CA GLN A 151 -13.35 -1.62 12.60
C GLN A 151 -14.27 -0.39 12.76
N PHE A 152 -13.69 0.80 12.59
CA PHE A 152 -14.39 2.05 12.39
C PHE A 152 -14.01 2.57 11.00
N SER A 153 -15.00 2.87 10.17
CA SER A 153 -14.81 3.59 8.93
C SER A 153 -15.16 5.06 9.15
N TRP A 154 -14.23 5.91 8.76
CA TRP A 154 -14.38 7.35 8.75
C TRP A 154 -14.16 7.85 7.32
N GLY A 155 -15.03 8.71 6.85
CA GLY A 155 -14.90 9.38 5.57
C GLY A 155 -15.27 10.85 5.68
N SER A 156 -14.63 11.64 4.85
CA SER A 156 -14.79 13.09 4.78
C SER A 156 -14.77 13.51 3.32
N GLY A 157 -15.67 14.38 2.94
CA GLY A 157 -15.84 14.86 1.58
C GLY A 157 -16.56 16.20 1.52
N SER A 158 -16.49 16.84 0.37
CA SER A 158 -17.21 18.06 0.08
C SER A 158 -17.65 18.11 -1.37
N GLY A 159 -18.77 18.78 -1.59
CA GLY A 159 -19.29 19.02 -2.92
C GLY A 159 -20.44 20.00 -2.93
N VAL A 160 -21.16 20.00 -4.05
CA VAL A 160 -22.28 20.92 -4.31
C VAL A 160 -23.53 20.17 -4.70
N VAL A 161 -24.68 20.70 -4.28
CA VAL A 161 -26.00 20.25 -4.71
C VAL A 161 -26.69 21.36 -5.48
N VAL A 162 -27.38 20.97 -6.56
CA VAL A 162 -28.22 21.85 -7.39
C VAL A 162 -29.61 21.21 -7.54
N ALA A 163 -30.64 22.04 -7.46
CA ALA A 163 -32.02 21.63 -7.64
C ALA A 163 -32.55 22.10 -8.98
N ARG A 164 -33.44 21.32 -9.60
CA ARG A 164 -34.18 21.76 -10.77
C ARG A 164 -35.49 22.40 -10.33
N ARG A 165 -35.73 23.61 -10.82
CA ARG A 165 -36.92 24.39 -10.51
C ARG A 165 -38.11 23.98 -11.40
N PRO A 166 -39.35 24.31 -11.00
CA PRO A 166 -40.56 24.04 -11.80
C PRO A 166 -40.54 24.68 -13.20
N ASP A 167 -39.81 25.78 -13.37
CA ASP A 167 -39.61 26.46 -14.66
C ASP A 167 -38.58 25.76 -15.57
N GLY A 168 -38.01 24.64 -15.10
CA GLY A 168 -36.98 23.87 -15.81
C GLY A 168 -35.56 24.40 -15.63
N SER A 169 -35.37 25.56 -14.99
CA SER A 169 -34.05 26.14 -14.69
C SER A 169 -33.36 25.44 -13.52
N TRP A 170 -32.04 25.62 -13.40
CA TRP A 170 -31.26 25.12 -12.26
C TRP A 170 -31.12 26.18 -11.17
N SER A 171 -31.18 25.76 -9.91
CA SER A 171 -30.89 26.62 -8.77
C SER A 171 -29.40 27.00 -8.71
N PRO A 172 -29.05 28.10 -8.01
CA PRO A 172 -27.69 28.30 -7.53
C PRO A 172 -27.19 27.05 -6.78
N PRO A 173 -25.88 26.75 -6.87
CA PRO A 173 -25.28 25.65 -6.15
C PRO A 173 -25.23 25.94 -4.65
N SER A 174 -25.44 24.90 -3.85
CA SER A 174 -25.25 24.94 -2.40
C SER A 174 -24.19 23.92 -2.01
N SER A 175 -23.20 24.32 -1.21
CA SER A 175 -22.17 23.40 -0.72
C SER A 175 -22.69 22.52 0.41
N PHE A 176 -22.27 21.26 0.42
CA PHE A 176 -22.48 20.37 1.54
C PHE A 176 -21.20 19.61 1.87
N ALA A 177 -21.08 19.22 3.14
CA ALA A 177 -20.02 18.35 3.61
C ALA A 177 -20.56 16.93 3.80
N VAL A 178 -19.77 15.95 3.38
CA VAL A 178 -20.02 14.53 3.58
C VAL A 178 -19.12 14.07 4.71
N ASN A 179 -19.70 13.74 5.86
CA ASN A 179 -18.97 13.10 6.95
C ASN A 179 -19.61 11.75 7.21
N THR A 180 -18.89 10.67 6.92
CA THR A 180 -19.36 9.30 7.15
C THR A 180 -18.63 8.70 8.33
N LEU A 181 -19.37 8.21 9.31
CA LEU A 181 -18.88 7.39 10.41
C LEU A 181 -19.67 6.09 10.37
N SER A 182 -19.01 4.97 10.09
CA SER A 182 -19.66 3.66 10.07
C SER A 182 -18.87 2.62 10.86
N VAL A 183 -19.56 1.64 11.41
CA VAL A 183 -18.96 0.49 12.10
C VAL A 183 -19.16 -0.71 11.17
N GLY A 184 -18.07 -1.26 10.65
CA GLY A 184 -18.11 -2.32 9.64
C GLY A 184 -16.72 -2.91 9.36
N PHE A 185 -16.65 -4.13 8.83
CA PHE A 185 -15.40 -4.86 8.61
C PHE A 185 -14.79 -4.61 7.21
N MET A 186 -14.75 -3.36 6.75
CA MET A 186 -14.10 -3.00 5.49
C MET A 186 -12.82 -2.24 5.75
N VAL A 187 -11.67 -2.79 5.34
CA VAL A 187 -10.38 -2.09 5.33
C VAL A 187 -10.13 -1.52 3.94
N ALA A 188 -10.56 -0.28 3.71
CA ALA A 188 -10.46 0.38 2.41
C ALA A 188 -10.13 1.86 2.56
N MET A 189 -9.08 2.33 1.88
CA MET A 189 -8.75 3.73 1.67
C MET A 189 -9.08 4.06 0.21
N ASP A 190 -10.01 4.99 -0.02
CA ASP A 190 -10.44 5.36 -1.37
C ASP A 190 -10.81 6.84 -1.43
N ILE A 191 -10.37 7.51 -2.51
CA ILE A 191 -10.86 8.83 -2.91
C ILE A 191 -11.69 8.62 -4.17
N TYR A 192 -12.96 8.99 -4.09
CA TYR A 192 -13.90 8.78 -5.19
C TYR A 192 -14.64 10.07 -5.54
N ASP A 193 -14.86 10.24 -6.83
CA ASP A 193 -15.74 11.27 -7.38
C ASP A 193 -17.13 10.67 -7.56
N CYS A 194 -18.17 11.38 -7.14
CA CYS A 194 -19.55 10.90 -7.16
C CYS A 194 -20.50 11.94 -7.77
N VAL A 195 -21.41 11.47 -8.62
CA VAL A 195 -22.59 12.22 -9.09
C VAL A 195 -23.84 11.46 -8.68
N CYS A 196 -24.58 12.01 -7.72
CA CYS A 196 -25.90 11.52 -7.33
C CYS A 196 -26.98 12.24 -8.14
N VAL A 197 -27.75 11.48 -8.91
CA VAL A 197 -28.95 11.93 -9.60
C VAL A 197 -30.13 11.79 -8.66
N LEU A 198 -30.66 12.94 -8.23
CA LEU A 198 -31.82 13.04 -7.34
C LEU A 198 -33.07 13.05 -8.22
N ARG A 199 -33.91 12.02 -8.14
CA ARG A 199 -35.05 11.85 -9.05
C ARG A 199 -36.34 12.47 -8.51
N THR A 200 -36.44 12.64 -7.19
CA THR A 200 -37.63 13.18 -6.54
C THR A 200 -37.33 14.50 -5.82
N PRO A 201 -38.31 15.44 -5.74
CA PRO A 201 -38.17 16.67 -4.96
C PRO A 201 -37.84 16.39 -3.49
N GLU A 202 -38.31 15.28 -2.93
CA GLU A 202 -38.02 14.85 -1.56
C GLU A 202 -36.53 14.51 -1.37
N ALA A 203 -35.91 13.87 -2.37
CA ALA A 203 -34.48 13.58 -2.35
C ALA A 203 -33.61 14.85 -2.39
N VAL A 204 -34.08 15.89 -3.09
CA VAL A 204 -33.45 17.22 -3.10
C VAL A 204 -33.66 17.91 -1.75
N ALA A 205 -34.88 17.89 -1.21
CA ALA A 205 -35.22 18.48 0.07
C ALA A 205 -34.44 17.83 1.23
N ALA A 206 -33.99 16.58 1.10
CA ALA A 206 -33.17 15.91 2.10
C ALA A 206 -31.82 16.63 2.36
N PHE A 207 -31.30 17.41 1.41
CA PHE A 207 -30.07 18.18 1.57
C PHE A 207 -30.27 19.48 2.37
N THR A 208 -31.50 19.89 2.66
CA THR A 208 -31.77 21.10 3.46
C THR A 208 -31.69 20.84 4.97
N LYS A 209 -31.51 19.59 5.39
CA LYS A 209 -31.45 19.19 6.80
C LYS A 209 -30.17 18.40 7.09
N PRO A 210 -29.47 18.63 8.20
CA PRO A 210 -28.37 17.77 8.62
C PRO A 210 -28.89 16.36 8.85
N ARG A 211 -28.36 15.39 8.10
CA ARG A 211 -28.72 13.98 8.24
C ARG A 211 -27.58 13.22 8.89
N VAL A 212 -27.86 12.58 10.01
CA VAL A 212 -26.96 11.62 10.66
C VAL A 212 -27.53 10.24 10.39
N SER A 213 -26.79 9.43 9.63
CA SER A 213 -27.16 8.04 9.37
C SER A 213 -26.27 7.13 10.23
N PHE A 214 -26.86 6.40 11.17
CA PHE A 214 -26.21 5.33 11.93
C PHE A 214 -26.68 3.99 11.35
N GLY A 215 -25.81 3.28 10.63
CA GLY A 215 -26.13 1.99 10.01
C GLY A 215 -24.91 1.40 9.31
N GLY A 216 -24.79 0.07 9.30
CA GLY A 216 -23.80 -0.66 8.49
C GLY A 216 -23.99 -0.32 7.00
N GLU A 217 -22.86 -0.18 6.29
CA GLU A 217 -22.72 0.25 4.89
C GLU A 217 -24.02 0.65 4.16
N VAL A 218 -24.24 1.96 4.00
CA VAL A 218 -25.05 2.43 2.87
C VAL A 218 -24.23 2.16 1.62
N ALA A 219 -24.45 1.00 1.02
CA ALA A 219 -23.97 0.66 -0.31
C ALA A 219 -24.43 1.78 -1.26
N VAL A 220 -23.47 2.42 -1.91
CA VAL A 220 -23.77 3.33 -3.01
C VAL A 220 -24.19 2.43 -4.18
N THR A 221 -25.49 2.26 -4.39
CA THR A 221 -26.05 1.45 -5.48
C THR A 221 -25.59 2.02 -6.82
N ALA A 222 -24.76 1.27 -7.54
CA ALA A 222 -24.45 1.55 -8.93
C ALA A 222 -25.68 1.19 -9.77
N GLY A 223 -26.17 2.14 -10.58
CA GLY A 223 -27.26 1.90 -11.53
C GLY A 223 -26.93 0.78 -12.54
N PRO A 224 -27.93 0.23 -13.24
CA PRO A 224 -27.73 -0.96 -14.05
C PRO A 224 -26.80 -0.66 -15.22
N VAL A 225 -25.72 -1.44 -15.29
CA VAL A 225 -24.66 -1.54 -16.33
C VAL A 225 -23.29 -0.96 -15.92
N GLY A 226 -22.35 -1.87 -15.61
CA GLY A 226 -20.91 -1.59 -15.56
C GLY A 226 -20.15 -2.28 -14.42
N THR A 227 -19.13 -3.08 -14.77
CA THR A 227 -18.36 -3.99 -13.91
C THR A 227 -17.68 -3.36 -12.69
N GLY A 228 -18.10 -3.87 -11.52
CA GLY A 228 -17.52 -3.66 -10.20
C GLY A 228 -18.48 -4.21 -9.16
N VAL A 229 -18.64 -5.54 -9.11
CA VAL A 229 -19.63 -6.21 -8.25
C VAL A 229 -19.41 -5.83 -6.77
N TYR A 230 -20.30 -5.00 -6.24
CA TYR A 230 -20.87 -5.13 -4.90
C TYR A 230 -22.36 -5.41 -5.12
N VAL A 231 -22.75 -6.68 -4.96
CA VAL A 231 -24.15 -7.06 -4.76
C VAL A 231 -24.30 -7.18 -3.24
N ASP A 232 -25.04 -6.26 -2.63
CA ASP A 232 -25.86 -6.65 -1.49
C ASP A 232 -27.28 -6.16 -1.73
N SER A 233 -28.08 -7.10 -2.21
CA SER A 233 -29.51 -6.96 -2.37
C SER A 233 -30.15 -6.85 -0.99
N THR A 234 -30.33 -5.63 -0.49
CA THR A 234 -31.45 -5.37 0.43
C THR A 234 -32.71 -5.31 -0.42
N VAL A 235 -33.26 -6.50 -0.68
CA VAL A 235 -34.61 -6.66 -1.21
C VAL A 235 -35.57 -6.02 -0.21
N ASN A 236 -35.94 -4.76 -0.43
CA ASN A 236 -37.19 -4.22 0.06
C ASN A 236 -38.25 -4.53 -1.00
N SER A 237 -39.09 -5.50 -0.67
CA SER A 237 -39.98 -6.28 -1.54
C SER A 237 -41.19 -5.51 -2.12
N ASN A 238 -41.09 -4.20 -2.38
CA ASN A 238 -42.26 -3.36 -2.68
C ASN A 238 -42.26 -2.62 -4.03
N GLY A 239 -41.33 -2.89 -4.96
CA GLY A 239 -41.40 -2.34 -6.32
C GLY A 239 -41.31 -0.81 -6.42
N VAL A 240 -40.82 -0.13 -5.37
CA VAL A 240 -40.63 1.32 -5.36
C VAL A 240 -39.30 1.65 -6.03
N GLU A 241 -39.39 2.39 -7.13
CA GLU A 241 -38.28 2.99 -7.85
C GLU A 241 -37.33 3.79 -6.94
N GLU A 242 -36.01 3.56 -7.03
CA GLU A 242 -35.03 4.19 -6.11
C GLU A 242 -34.98 5.73 -6.24
N PRO A 243 -35.08 6.50 -5.14
CA PRO A 243 -35.17 7.96 -5.19
C PRO A 243 -33.85 8.67 -5.58
N ILE A 244 -32.71 7.99 -5.47
CA ILE A 244 -31.37 8.51 -5.77
C ILE A 244 -30.60 7.46 -6.56
N TRP A 245 -30.01 7.86 -7.68
CA TRP A 245 -29.02 7.04 -8.40
C TRP A 245 -27.63 7.62 -8.23
N SER A 246 -26.63 6.77 -8.03
CA SER A 246 -25.27 7.23 -7.78
C SER A 246 -24.31 6.69 -8.82
N TYR A 247 -23.54 7.60 -9.42
CA TYR A 247 -22.48 7.29 -10.36
C TYR A 247 -21.14 7.62 -9.71
N VAL A 248 -20.32 6.59 -9.50
CA VAL A 248 -19.06 6.71 -8.75
C VAL A 248 -17.88 6.37 -9.64
N LYS A 249 -16.84 7.19 -9.57
CA LYS A 249 -15.55 6.97 -10.20
C LYS A 249 -14.49 6.99 -9.11
N SER A 250 -14.11 5.80 -8.65
CA SER A 250 -12.98 5.66 -7.73
C SER A 250 -11.66 5.86 -8.46
N ARG A 251 -10.80 6.73 -7.94
CA ARG A 251 -9.45 6.93 -8.48
C ARG A 251 -8.49 5.91 -7.86
N GLY A 252 -8.59 4.66 -8.31
CA GLY A 252 -7.49 3.67 -8.33
C GLY A 252 -6.77 3.24 -7.04
N LEU A 253 -6.96 3.88 -5.88
CA LEU A 253 -6.32 3.44 -4.63
C LEU A 253 -6.92 2.12 -4.10
N LEU A 254 -8.12 1.78 -4.58
CA LEU A 254 -8.87 0.57 -4.24
C LEU A 254 -8.21 -0.75 -4.65
N TRP A 255 -7.25 -0.81 -5.56
CA TRP A 255 -6.63 -2.10 -5.95
C TRP A 255 -5.22 -2.28 -5.40
N GLN A 256 -4.45 -1.20 -5.27
CA GLN A 256 -3.07 -1.25 -4.78
C GLN A 256 -2.95 -1.44 -3.26
N MET A 257 -3.96 -1.04 -2.47
CA MET A 257 -3.95 -1.19 -1.00
C MET A 257 -4.79 -2.37 -0.47
N LYS A 258 -5.77 -2.88 -1.24
CA LYS A 258 -6.61 -4.01 -0.80
C LYS A 258 -5.81 -5.28 -0.51
N ALA A 259 -4.81 -5.60 -1.33
CA ALA A 259 -4.03 -6.82 -1.10
C ALA A 259 -3.08 -6.70 0.11
N LEU A 260 -2.48 -5.53 0.33
CA LEU A 260 -1.57 -5.31 1.48
C LEU A 260 -2.29 -5.45 2.82
N ASP A 261 -3.54 -5.01 2.92
CA ASP A 261 -4.34 -5.09 4.15
C ASP A 261 -5.10 -6.43 4.28
N LEU A 262 -5.53 -7.03 3.16
CA LEU A 262 -6.27 -8.29 3.16
C LEU A 262 -5.37 -9.51 3.41
N ILE A 263 -4.12 -9.49 2.93
CA ILE A 263 -3.18 -10.60 3.13
C ILE A 263 -2.95 -10.91 4.63
N PRO A 264 -2.62 -9.94 5.50
CA PRO A 264 -2.48 -10.19 6.94
C PRO A 264 -3.77 -10.69 7.61
N VAL A 265 -4.94 -10.20 7.17
CA VAL A 265 -6.25 -10.60 7.72
C VAL A 265 -6.60 -12.03 7.34
N ILE A 266 -6.38 -12.40 6.08
CA ILE A 266 -6.58 -13.78 5.61
C ILE A 266 -5.57 -14.71 6.28
N PHE A 267 -4.30 -14.30 6.39
CA PHE A 267 -3.32 -15.03 7.17
C PHE A 267 -3.78 -15.24 8.61
N ALA A 268 -4.25 -14.20 9.30
CA ALA A 268 -4.75 -14.31 10.66
C ALA A 268 -5.94 -15.28 10.78
N SER A 269 -6.87 -15.22 9.81
CA SER A 269 -8.03 -16.11 9.74
C SER A 269 -7.60 -17.57 9.54
N ILE A 270 -6.60 -17.82 8.69
CA ILE A 270 -6.04 -19.16 8.47
C ILE A 270 -5.47 -19.72 9.77
N ILE A 271 -4.65 -18.94 10.49
CA ILE A 271 -4.01 -19.39 11.73
C ILE A 271 -5.06 -19.68 12.81
N VAL A 272 -6.09 -18.83 12.94
CA VAL A 272 -7.09 -18.96 14.01
C VAL A 272 -8.10 -20.07 13.73
N PHE A 273 -8.58 -20.22 12.48
CA PHE A 273 -9.70 -21.10 12.17
C PHE A 273 -9.29 -22.43 11.53
N ILE A 274 -8.11 -22.53 10.90
CA ILE A 274 -7.69 -23.77 10.24
C ILE A 274 -6.78 -24.59 11.17
N PRO A 275 -7.21 -25.78 11.61
CA PRO A 275 -6.41 -26.61 12.50
C PRO A 275 -5.13 -27.10 11.81
N LYS A 276 -4.11 -27.44 12.62
CA LYS A 276 -2.83 -27.98 12.12
C LYS A 276 -2.94 -29.30 11.34
N SER A 277 -4.02 -30.06 11.55
CA SER A 277 -4.32 -31.30 10.84
C SER A 277 -4.94 -31.08 9.45
N GLY A 278 -5.54 -29.91 9.19
CA GLY A 278 -6.23 -29.58 7.95
C GLY A 278 -5.28 -29.25 6.80
N VAL A 279 -4.50 -30.23 6.33
CA VAL A 279 -3.46 -30.02 5.30
C VAL A 279 -4.06 -29.46 4.00
N LEU A 280 -5.17 -30.03 3.51
CA LEU A 280 -5.79 -29.58 2.26
C LEU A 280 -6.32 -28.14 2.37
N SER A 281 -6.99 -27.80 3.47
CA SER A 281 -7.47 -26.44 3.74
C SER A 281 -6.31 -25.44 3.84
N ARG A 282 -5.17 -25.83 4.43
CA ARG A 282 -3.96 -24.99 4.48
C ARG A 282 -3.32 -24.78 3.11
N ILE A 283 -3.29 -25.82 2.27
CA ILE A 283 -2.83 -25.69 0.88
C ILE A 283 -3.74 -24.74 0.10
N GLY A 284 -5.07 -24.94 0.16
CA GLY A 284 -6.02 -24.05 -0.50
C GLY A 284 -5.90 -22.60 -0.01
N ALA A 285 -5.67 -22.39 1.28
CA ALA A 285 -5.49 -21.07 1.84
C ALA A 285 -4.14 -20.42 1.45
N ALA A 286 -3.07 -21.21 1.30
CA ALA A 286 -1.81 -20.71 0.75
C ALA A 286 -1.93 -20.33 -0.74
N VAL A 287 -2.73 -21.07 -1.53
CA VAL A 287 -3.07 -20.69 -2.91
C VAL A 287 -3.83 -19.36 -2.93
N ALA A 288 -4.78 -19.14 -2.03
CA ALA A 288 -5.47 -17.86 -1.90
C ALA A 288 -4.50 -16.71 -1.56
N LEU A 289 -3.59 -16.91 -0.61
CA LEU A 289 -2.51 -15.94 -0.31
C LEU A 289 -1.62 -15.69 -1.53
N SER A 290 -1.33 -16.72 -2.33
CA SER A 290 -0.53 -16.61 -3.56
C SER A 290 -1.24 -15.76 -4.61
N CYS A 291 -2.56 -15.95 -4.79
CA CYS A 291 -3.37 -15.17 -5.73
C CYS A 291 -3.43 -13.69 -5.33
N LEU A 292 -3.53 -13.40 -4.03
CA LEU A 292 -3.50 -12.03 -3.51
C LEU A 292 -2.13 -11.39 -3.66
N GLN A 293 -1.06 -12.14 -3.40
CA GLN A 293 0.31 -11.67 -3.65
C GLN A 293 0.53 -11.37 -5.14
N TYR A 294 0.02 -12.22 -6.03
CA TYR A 294 0.06 -11.97 -7.48
C TYR A 294 -0.74 -10.73 -7.87
N SER A 295 -1.93 -10.54 -7.29
CA SER A 295 -2.77 -9.37 -7.54
C SER A 295 -2.10 -8.07 -7.08
N LEU A 296 -1.46 -8.08 -5.91
CA LEU A 296 -0.62 -6.98 -5.43
C LEU A 296 0.51 -6.68 -6.41
N TYR A 297 1.19 -7.73 -6.86
CA TYR A 297 2.31 -7.62 -7.79
C TYR A 297 1.90 -7.03 -9.14
N ALA A 298 0.80 -7.49 -9.73
CA ALA A 298 0.22 -6.93 -10.95
C ALA A 298 -0.16 -5.45 -10.77
N SER A 299 -0.75 -5.12 -9.63
CA SER A 299 -1.14 -3.74 -9.30
C SER A 299 0.06 -2.80 -9.15
N LEU A 300 1.17 -3.31 -8.62
CA LEU A 300 2.44 -2.59 -8.50
C LEU A 300 3.08 -2.35 -9.87
N LEU A 301 2.98 -3.28 -10.82
CA LEU A 301 3.48 -3.10 -12.19
C LEU A 301 2.75 -1.98 -12.95
N GLU A 302 1.48 -1.74 -12.63
CA GLU A 302 0.65 -0.68 -13.22
C GLU A 302 0.68 0.64 -12.42
N SER A 303 1.42 0.69 -11.31
CA SER A 303 1.48 1.86 -10.44
C SER A 303 2.26 3.02 -11.07
N PRO A 304 1.85 4.28 -10.85
CA PRO A 304 2.61 5.45 -11.31
C PRO A 304 3.85 5.76 -10.44
N LEU A 305 4.11 4.97 -9.39
CA LEU A 305 5.25 5.17 -8.50
C LEU A 305 6.60 4.94 -9.24
N PRO A 306 7.68 5.57 -8.78
CA PRO A 306 9.02 5.30 -9.29
C PRO A 306 9.40 3.81 -9.20
N GLN A 307 10.11 3.29 -10.20
CA GLN A 307 10.50 1.86 -10.26
C GLN A 307 11.30 1.43 -9.03
N ALA A 308 12.18 2.31 -8.53
CA ALA A 308 12.94 2.07 -7.31
C ALA A 308 12.04 1.88 -6.08
N GLN A 309 10.98 2.67 -5.94
CA GLN A 309 10.04 2.57 -4.82
C GLN A 309 9.17 1.31 -4.93
N ILE A 310 8.65 1.03 -6.13
CA ILE A 310 7.86 -0.18 -6.40
C ILE A 310 8.67 -1.43 -6.07
N THR A 311 9.95 -1.46 -6.45
CA THR A 311 10.85 -2.58 -6.15
C THR A 311 11.01 -2.78 -4.64
N GLY A 312 11.23 -1.70 -3.88
CA GLY A 312 11.34 -1.76 -2.43
C GLY A 312 10.08 -2.32 -1.75
N ILE A 313 8.90 -1.82 -2.17
CA ILE A 313 7.60 -2.30 -1.67
C ILE A 313 7.42 -3.79 -2.00
N SER A 314 7.73 -4.19 -3.23
CA SER A 314 7.55 -5.58 -3.65
C SER A 314 8.50 -6.54 -2.95
N LEU A 315 9.78 -6.19 -2.75
CA LEU A 315 10.72 -7.03 -2.02
C LEU A 315 10.27 -7.27 -0.58
N PHE A 316 9.81 -6.21 0.09
CA PHE A 316 9.29 -6.31 1.45
C PHE A 316 8.02 -7.16 1.51
N SER A 317 7.10 -6.94 0.58
CA SER A 317 5.87 -7.74 0.44
C SER A 317 6.16 -9.22 0.20
N TRP A 318 7.10 -9.55 -0.70
CA TRP A 318 7.54 -10.93 -0.93
C TRP A 318 8.12 -11.56 0.35
N GLY A 319 8.88 -10.79 1.13
CA GLY A 319 9.42 -11.25 2.40
C GLY A 319 8.34 -11.61 3.43
N LEU A 320 7.29 -10.80 3.52
CA LEU A 320 6.12 -11.08 4.35
C LEU A 320 5.35 -12.31 3.84
N TYR A 321 5.15 -12.41 2.52
CA TYR A 321 4.47 -13.53 1.89
C TYR A 321 5.19 -14.87 2.15
N VAL A 322 6.50 -14.90 1.95
CA VAL A 322 7.32 -16.10 2.21
C VAL A 322 7.29 -16.47 3.70
N ASN A 323 7.29 -15.49 4.61
CA ASN A 323 7.14 -15.72 6.04
C ASN A 323 5.75 -16.27 6.42
N GLY A 324 4.67 -15.72 5.85
CA GLY A 324 3.31 -16.16 6.12
C GLY A 324 3.03 -17.56 5.60
N THR A 325 3.41 -17.84 4.35
CA THR A 325 3.22 -19.16 3.74
C THR A 325 4.07 -20.26 4.39
N GLU A 326 5.29 -19.94 4.83
CA GLU A 326 6.11 -20.87 5.65
C GLU A 326 5.38 -21.24 6.94
N GLN A 327 4.83 -20.25 7.65
CA GLN A 327 4.12 -20.47 8.91
C GLN A 327 2.85 -21.31 8.71
N VAL A 328 2.12 -21.08 7.61
CA VAL A 328 0.89 -21.81 7.29
C VAL A 328 1.18 -23.26 6.88
N LEU A 329 2.13 -23.48 5.98
CA LEU A 329 2.34 -24.77 5.31
C LEU A 329 3.39 -25.66 6.00
N LEU A 330 4.53 -25.08 6.34
CA LEU A 330 5.71 -25.83 6.79
C LEU A 330 5.75 -25.96 8.30
N SER A 331 5.76 -24.83 8.99
CA SER A 331 5.72 -24.82 10.45
C SER A 331 4.32 -25.13 11.01
N ARG A 332 3.27 -25.02 10.20
CA ARG A 332 1.87 -25.32 10.54
C ARG A 332 1.41 -24.67 11.85
N TYR A 333 1.57 -23.35 11.94
CA TYR A 333 1.12 -22.55 13.08
C TYR A 333 -0.40 -22.63 13.21
N ASP A 334 -0.89 -22.71 14.44
CA ASP A 334 -2.31 -22.71 14.79
C ASP A 334 -2.63 -21.61 15.83
N ALA A 335 -3.89 -21.57 16.29
CA ALA A 335 -4.36 -20.57 17.23
C ALA A 335 -3.58 -20.54 18.56
N ASP A 336 -2.98 -21.66 18.97
CA ASP A 336 -2.20 -21.73 20.20
C ASP A 336 -0.79 -21.15 20.00
N ASP A 337 -0.27 -21.14 18.76
CA ASP A 337 1.05 -20.60 18.42
C ASP A 337 1.05 -19.05 18.37
N ILE A 338 -0.11 -18.41 18.50
CA ILE A 338 -0.28 -16.95 18.66
C ILE A 338 0.13 -16.49 20.07
N LEU A 339 0.03 -17.38 21.06
CA LEU A 339 0.40 -17.08 22.44
C LEU A 339 1.92 -16.97 22.57
N THR A 340 2.37 -16.07 23.44
CA THR A 340 3.78 -16.08 23.80
C THR A 340 4.14 -17.38 24.50
N ILE A 341 5.43 -17.73 24.49
CA ILE A 341 5.92 -18.96 25.14
C ILE A 341 5.49 -19.03 26.62
N GLU A 342 5.49 -17.89 27.31
CA GLU A 342 5.06 -17.77 28.71
C GLU A 342 3.54 -17.90 28.88
N GLU A 343 2.75 -17.18 28.07
CA GLU A 343 1.29 -17.25 28.12
C GLU A 343 0.77 -18.66 27.81
N ARG A 344 1.45 -19.37 26.88
CA ARG A 344 1.17 -20.77 26.57
C ARG A 344 1.45 -21.69 27.77
N ARG A 345 2.57 -21.48 28.47
CA ARG A 345 2.89 -22.23 29.71
C ARG A 345 1.84 -22.01 30.79
N LEU A 346 1.32 -20.79 30.89
CA LEU A 346 0.28 -20.41 31.86
C LEU A 346 -1.14 -20.78 31.44
N GLY A 347 -1.34 -21.40 30.26
CA GLY A 347 -2.65 -21.83 29.79
C GLY A 347 -3.64 -20.69 29.53
N ARG A 348 -3.14 -19.47 29.24
CA ARG A 348 -3.99 -18.29 29.05
C ARG A 348 -4.92 -18.46 27.85
N ARG A 349 -6.22 -18.22 28.06
CA ARG A 349 -7.22 -18.17 26.99
C ARG A 349 -7.42 -16.72 26.52
N LEU A 350 -7.41 -16.52 25.22
CA LEU A 350 -7.67 -15.23 24.57
C LEU A 350 -9.00 -15.30 23.81
N SER A 351 -9.69 -14.17 23.71
CA SER A 351 -10.88 -14.04 22.86
C SER A 351 -10.49 -14.21 21.38
N THR A 352 -11.45 -14.60 20.54
CA THR A 352 -11.24 -14.75 19.09
C THR A 352 -10.75 -13.46 18.45
N VAL A 353 -11.30 -12.32 18.86
CA VAL A 353 -10.89 -10.99 18.35
C VAL A 353 -9.44 -10.70 18.71
N THR A 354 -9.03 -10.95 19.97
CA THR A 354 -7.64 -10.74 20.38
C THR A 354 -6.68 -11.71 19.67
N ARG A 355 -7.11 -12.95 19.41
CA ARG A 355 -6.33 -13.92 18.62
C ARG A 355 -6.11 -13.43 17.20
N LEU A 356 -7.15 -12.95 16.53
CA LEU A 356 -7.05 -12.40 15.17
C LEU A 356 -6.10 -11.19 15.11
N LEU A 357 -6.24 -10.23 16.03
CA LEU A 357 -5.37 -9.05 16.09
C LEU A 357 -3.89 -9.43 16.31
N ARG A 358 -3.63 -10.37 17.22
CA ARG A 358 -2.26 -10.86 17.44
C ARG A 358 -1.71 -11.66 16.25
N ALA A 359 -2.56 -12.43 15.56
CA ALA A 359 -2.16 -13.15 14.36
C ALA A 359 -1.82 -12.21 13.20
N VAL A 360 -2.49 -11.06 13.08
CA VAL A 360 -2.07 -9.99 12.16
C VAL A 360 -0.68 -9.48 12.53
N GLY A 361 -0.42 -9.19 13.81
CA GLY A 361 0.91 -8.80 14.29
C GLY A 361 1.99 -9.88 14.03
N MET A 362 1.62 -11.16 14.12
CA MET A 362 2.50 -12.29 13.80
C MET A 362 2.93 -12.32 12.34
N TYR A 363 2.09 -11.86 11.41
CA TYR A 363 2.45 -11.76 9.99
C TYR A 363 3.64 -10.82 9.78
N PHE A 364 3.64 -9.68 10.48
CA PHE A 364 4.71 -8.68 10.46
C PHE A 364 5.90 -9.01 11.37
N SER A 365 5.76 -10.01 12.26
CA SER A 365 6.82 -10.48 13.15
C SER A 365 7.79 -11.43 12.42
N LEU A 366 8.60 -10.87 11.52
CA LEU A 366 9.57 -11.62 10.71
C LEU A 366 10.61 -12.39 11.55
N ARG A 367 10.92 -11.89 12.74
CA ARG A 367 11.82 -12.55 13.71
C ARG A 367 11.14 -13.43 14.75
N ARG A 368 9.80 -13.47 14.75
CA ARG A 368 8.99 -14.27 15.67
C ARG A 368 9.29 -13.97 17.14
N VAL A 369 9.47 -12.69 17.47
CA VAL A 369 9.83 -12.26 18.82
C VAL A 369 8.73 -12.67 19.81
N GLY A 370 9.10 -13.42 20.86
CA GLY A 370 8.16 -13.93 21.87
C GLY A 370 7.33 -15.14 21.43
N LEU A 371 7.44 -15.58 20.17
CA LEU A 371 6.67 -16.67 19.59
C LEU A 371 7.53 -17.94 19.44
N ARG A 372 6.88 -19.06 19.08
CA ARG A 372 7.60 -20.29 18.74
C ARG A 372 8.62 -20.00 17.63
N GLY A 373 9.84 -20.51 17.76
CA GLY A 373 10.86 -20.36 16.72
C GLY A 373 11.54 -18.99 16.65
N GLU A 374 11.44 -18.17 17.71
CA GLU A 374 12.17 -16.91 17.87
C GLU A 374 13.66 -17.06 17.53
N ILE A 375 14.19 -16.12 16.75
CA ILE A 375 15.63 -16.04 16.46
C ILE A 375 16.32 -15.35 17.64
N SER A 376 17.03 -16.14 18.45
CA SER A 376 17.72 -15.73 19.67
C SER A 376 18.47 -14.41 19.51
N MET A 377 18.16 -13.46 20.40
CA MET A 377 18.98 -12.27 20.62
C MET A 377 19.96 -12.53 21.76
N LYS A 378 21.17 -11.96 21.71
CA LYS A 378 22.12 -12.06 22.84
C LYS A 378 21.66 -11.27 24.09
N LYS A 379 20.74 -10.30 23.97
CA LYS A 379 20.11 -9.60 25.10
C LYS A 379 18.90 -8.77 24.64
N ARG A 380 17.73 -8.90 25.29
CA ARG A 380 16.66 -7.88 25.21
C ARG A 380 17.01 -6.78 26.18
N VAL A 381 17.17 -5.56 25.69
CA VAL A 381 17.47 -4.40 26.53
C VAL A 381 16.17 -3.62 26.68
N SER A 382 15.63 -3.59 27.89
CA SER A 382 14.52 -2.69 28.23
C SER A 382 15.03 -1.26 28.05
N SER A 383 14.42 -0.52 27.12
CA SER A 383 14.77 0.87 26.86
C SER A 383 13.55 1.74 27.07
N ASN A 384 13.76 2.98 27.50
CA ASN A 384 12.71 3.98 27.57
C ASN A 384 12.17 4.21 26.15
N SER A 385 10.84 4.10 25.96
CA SER A 385 10.20 4.26 24.66
C SER A 385 10.53 5.58 23.96
N ILE A 386 10.63 6.68 24.71
CA ILE A 386 10.98 8.00 24.14
C ILE A 386 12.43 8.00 23.66
N LEU A 387 13.35 7.52 24.48
CA LEU A 387 14.77 7.45 24.11
C LEU A 387 15.00 6.54 22.91
N PHE A 388 14.29 5.41 22.86
CA PHE A 388 14.30 4.50 21.73
C PHE A 388 13.82 5.19 20.45
N VAL A 389 12.67 5.87 20.50
CA VAL A 389 12.11 6.59 19.33
C VAL A 389 13.06 7.68 18.86
N ILE A 390 13.62 8.50 19.77
CA ILE A 390 14.61 9.54 19.41
C ILE A 390 15.82 8.91 18.73
N THR A 391 16.37 7.83 19.31
CA THR A 391 17.52 7.12 18.74
C THR A 391 17.21 6.62 17.32
N LYS A 392 16.01 6.06 17.10
CA LYS A 392 15.57 5.59 15.79
C LYS A 392 15.34 6.71 14.78
N ILE A 393 14.80 7.84 15.21
CA ILE A 393 14.66 9.02 14.35
C ILE A 393 16.04 9.53 13.91
N ILE A 394 16.99 9.68 14.84
CA ILE A 394 18.37 10.10 14.53
C ILE A 394 19.03 9.11 13.56
N GLU A 395 18.90 7.81 13.83
CA GLU A 395 19.42 6.76 12.95
C GLU A 395 18.81 6.85 11.54
N CYS A 396 17.49 7.06 11.44
CA CYS A 396 16.79 7.19 10.16
C CYS A 396 17.24 8.45 9.39
N VAL A 397 17.37 9.59 10.07
CA VAL A 397 17.85 10.84 9.45
C VAL A 397 19.28 10.64 8.92
N GLY A 398 20.19 10.06 9.72
CA GLY A 398 21.55 9.77 9.29
C GLY A 398 21.60 8.82 8.08
N CYS A 399 20.82 7.74 8.12
CA CYS A 399 20.69 6.80 7.01
C CYS A 399 20.14 7.47 5.74
N TYR A 400 19.13 8.32 5.90
CA TYR A 400 18.52 9.06 4.80
C TYR A 400 19.52 9.98 4.12
N LEU A 401 20.27 10.78 4.89
CA LEU A 401 21.24 11.73 4.35
C LEU A 401 22.40 11.04 3.62
N ILE A 402 22.89 9.91 4.16
CA ILE A 402 23.95 9.14 3.49
C ILE A 402 23.40 8.54 2.18
N LEU A 403 22.19 7.98 2.21
CA LEU A 403 21.57 7.42 1.01
C LEU A 403 21.32 8.50 -0.05
N ASP A 404 20.85 9.68 0.36
CA ASP A 404 20.66 10.84 -0.51
C ASP A 404 21.98 11.30 -1.14
N ALA A 405 23.07 11.36 -0.37
CA ALA A 405 24.40 11.69 -0.88
C ALA A 405 24.90 10.69 -1.93
N ILE A 406 24.69 9.39 -1.69
CA ILE A 406 25.08 8.33 -2.64
C ILE A 406 24.23 8.41 -3.92
N LEU A 407 22.93 8.68 -3.79
CA LEU A 407 22.02 8.77 -4.94
C LEU A 407 22.22 10.04 -5.77
N LEU A 408 22.89 11.06 -5.23
CA LEU A 408 23.33 12.25 -5.96
C LEU A 408 24.60 12.02 -6.79
N ALA A 409 25.32 10.92 -6.58
CA ALA A 409 26.51 10.62 -7.37
C ALA A 409 26.15 10.55 -8.87
N PRO A 410 27.03 11.04 -9.76
CA PRO A 410 26.78 10.99 -11.19
C PRO A 410 26.62 9.53 -11.64
N ARG A 411 25.74 9.34 -12.63
CA ARG A 411 25.53 8.00 -13.19
C ARG A 411 26.81 7.49 -13.84
N PRO A 412 27.08 6.18 -13.73
CA PRO A 412 28.25 5.59 -14.35
C PRO A 412 28.18 5.71 -15.87
N GLU A 413 29.33 5.92 -16.51
CA GLU A 413 29.42 5.93 -17.96
C GLU A 413 29.06 4.56 -18.54
N GLY A 414 28.32 4.54 -19.65
CA GLY A 414 27.79 3.29 -20.22
C GLY A 414 28.85 2.25 -20.56
N HIS A 415 30.06 2.69 -20.89
CA HIS A 415 31.19 1.80 -21.21
C HIS A 415 31.69 1.00 -20.00
N LEU A 416 31.44 1.43 -18.76
CA LEU A 416 31.86 0.75 -17.53
C LEU A 416 30.91 -0.38 -17.10
N ILE A 417 29.67 -0.37 -17.59
CA ILE A 417 28.58 -1.26 -17.18
C ILE A 417 28.13 -2.21 -18.29
N THR A 418 28.99 -2.49 -19.27
CA THR A 418 28.68 -3.39 -20.39
C THR A 418 28.50 -4.84 -19.95
N ARG A 419 27.78 -5.64 -20.75
CA ARG A 419 27.54 -7.07 -20.47
C ARG A 419 28.83 -7.90 -20.42
N GLU A 420 29.82 -7.55 -21.22
CA GLU A 420 31.12 -8.24 -21.19
C GLU A 420 31.83 -8.02 -19.85
N LYS A 421 31.79 -6.79 -19.32
CA LYS A 421 32.41 -6.42 -18.04
C LYS A 421 31.69 -7.00 -16.82
N GLN A 422 30.43 -7.44 -16.98
CA GLN A 422 29.67 -8.18 -15.99
C GLN A 422 30.11 -9.65 -15.86
N SER A 423 30.79 -10.21 -16.87
CA SER A 423 31.17 -11.63 -16.92
C SER A 423 31.88 -12.11 -15.66
N LEU A 424 31.55 -13.34 -15.24
CA LEU A 424 32.21 -14.02 -14.12
C LEU A 424 33.57 -14.59 -14.51
N PHE A 425 33.77 -14.96 -15.77
CA PHE A 425 34.95 -15.73 -16.18
C PHE A 425 35.93 -14.93 -17.03
N ASN A 426 35.45 -13.96 -17.81
CA ASN A 426 36.31 -13.14 -18.66
C ASN A 426 36.84 -11.91 -17.92
N LEU A 427 37.64 -12.13 -16.86
CA LEU A 427 38.20 -11.05 -16.04
C LEU A 427 39.48 -10.44 -16.63
N SER A 428 40.14 -11.14 -17.54
CA SER A 428 41.38 -10.69 -18.19
C SER A 428 41.18 -9.52 -19.15
N SER A 429 39.95 -9.28 -19.63
CA SER A 429 39.62 -8.16 -20.49
C SER A 429 39.35 -6.86 -19.73
N LEU A 430 39.39 -6.89 -18.39
CA LEU A 430 39.11 -5.71 -17.56
C LEU A 430 40.32 -4.79 -17.48
N THR A 431 40.10 -3.51 -17.75
CA THR A 431 41.13 -2.47 -17.54
C THR A 431 41.27 -2.13 -16.05
N ARG A 432 42.31 -1.36 -15.70
CA ARG A 432 42.49 -0.86 -14.32
C ARG A 432 41.29 -0.03 -13.86
N GLU A 433 40.74 0.79 -14.75
CA GLU A 433 39.55 1.59 -14.49
C GLU A 433 38.34 0.72 -14.18
N ASP A 434 38.12 -0.33 -14.97
CA ASP A 434 37.02 -1.29 -14.76
C ASP A 434 37.12 -1.97 -13.40
N VAL A 435 38.32 -2.37 -12.98
CA VAL A 435 38.54 -2.99 -11.67
C VAL A 435 38.24 -2.02 -10.54
N ILE A 436 38.71 -0.76 -10.64
CA ILE A 436 38.44 0.28 -9.63
C ILE A 436 36.94 0.55 -9.55
N PHE A 437 36.27 0.72 -10.69
CA PHE A 437 34.83 0.93 -10.77
C PHE A 437 34.05 -0.26 -10.21
N ARG A 438 34.47 -1.49 -10.52
CA ARG A 438 33.86 -2.72 -9.99
C ARG A 438 33.95 -2.80 -8.47
N ILE A 439 35.10 -2.46 -7.88
CA ILE A 439 35.29 -2.44 -6.42
C ILE A 439 34.40 -1.36 -5.79
N SER A 440 34.44 -0.13 -6.31
CA SER A 440 33.69 1.01 -5.74
C SER A 440 32.18 0.84 -5.88
N SER A 441 31.68 0.41 -7.04
CA SER A 441 30.26 0.15 -7.28
C SER A 441 29.74 -1.02 -6.45
N SER A 442 30.54 -2.08 -6.28
CA SER A 442 30.17 -3.20 -5.41
C SER A 442 30.01 -2.72 -3.96
N LEU A 443 31.01 -2.01 -3.43
CA LEU A 443 30.95 -1.45 -2.08
C LEU A 443 29.74 -0.53 -1.90
N GLY A 444 29.51 0.37 -2.87
CA GLY A 444 28.36 1.27 -2.89
C GLY A 444 27.03 0.52 -2.81
N ASN A 445 26.85 -0.53 -3.62
CA ASN A 445 25.64 -1.35 -3.60
C ASN A 445 25.39 -2.01 -2.22
N TRP A 446 26.43 -2.57 -1.60
CA TRP A 446 26.30 -3.19 -0.28
C TRP A 446 25.98 -2.16 0.82
N VAL A 447 26.54 -0.95 0.73
CA VAL A 447 26.23 0.17 1.62
C VAL A 447 24.77 0.62 1.42
N ILE A 448 24.32 0.80 0.17
CA ILE A 448 22.93 1.16 -0.15
C ILE A 448 21.96 0.12 0.43
N GLY A 449 22.21 -1.17 0.20
CA GLY A 449 21.36 -2.25 0.71
C GLY A 449 21.31 -2.26 2.24
N TYR A 450 22.46 -2.12 2.90
CA TYR A 450 22.54 -2.05 4.36
C TYR A 450 21.77 -0.87 4.95
N ILE A 451 21.96 0.32 4.38
CA ILE A 451 21.30 1.56 4.83
C ILE A 451 19.80 1.48 4.58
N SER A 452 19.37 0.99 3.41
CA SER A 452 17.95 0.90 3.04
C SER A 452 17.15 0.00 4.00
N VAL A 453 17.70 -1.17 4.34
CA VAL A 453 17.05 -2.09 5.29
C VAL A 453 16.99 -1.48 6.69
N ARG A 454 18.05 -0.76 7.12
CA ARG A 454 18.07 -0.08 8.43
C ARG A 454 17.11 1.10 8.49
N LEU A 455 17.02 1.89 7.42
CA LEU A 455 16.10 3.01 7.30
C LEU A 455 14.64 2.51 7.39
N ALA A 456 14.28 1.51 6.60
CA ALA A 456 12.93 0.94 6.61
C ALA A 456 12.58 0.36 7.99
N HIS A 457 13.46 -0.46 8.57
CA HIS A 457 13.24 -1.05 9.89
C HIS A 457 13.18 0.02 11.00
N GLY A 458 14.07 1.00 10.97
CA GLY A 458 14.11 2.08 11.96
C GLY A 458 12.85 2.94 11.93
N PHE A 459 12.36 3.25 10.73
CA PHE A 459 11.12 4.01 10.54
C PHE A 459 9.91 3.25 11.09
N VAL A 460 9.73 1.98 10.70
CA VAL A 460 8.61 1.17 11.18
C VAL A 460 8.70 0.96 12.70
N ALA A 461 9.91 0.75 13.25
CA ALA A 461 10.12 0.62 14.69
C ALA A 461 9.73 1.90 15.44
N ALA A 462 10.17 3.07 14.97
CA ALA A 462 9.86 4.35 15.60
C ALA A 462 8.35 4.62 15.59
N VAL A 463 7.68 4.45 14.45
CA VAL A 463 6.23 4.65 14.32
C VAL A 463 5.46 3.66 15.19
N SER A 464 5.85 2.38 15.18
CA SER A 464 5.14 1.34 15.95
C SER A 464 5.22 1.56 17.46
N VAL A 465 6.38 2.00 17.97
CA VAL A 465 6.58 2.32 19.39
C VAL A 465 5.87 3.63 19.75
N LEU A 466 5.91 4.64 18.87
CA LEU A 466 5.23 5.93 19.08
C LEU A 466 3.71 5.78 19.16
N LEU A 467 3.13 4.92 18.33
CA LEU A 467 1.70 4.59 18.34
C LEU A 467 1.30 3.63 19.48
N GLY A 468 2.26 3.17 20.30
CA GLY A 468 2.00 2.23 21.40
C GLY A 468 1.62 0.81 20.95
N LEU A 469 1.92 0.44 19.70
CA LEU A 469 1.59 -0.88 19.15
C LEU A 469 2.55 -1.97 19.64
N CYS A 470 3.80 -1.60 19.94
CA CYS A 470 4.87 -2.53 20.34
C CYS A 470 5.76 -1.89 21.41
N LYS A 471 6.50 -2.73 22.16
CA LYS A 471 7.55 -2.26 23.07
C LYS A 471 8.88 -2.13 22.32
N PRO A 472 9.81 -1.27 22.78
CA PRO A 472 11.17 -1.20 22.25
C PRO A 472 11.89 -2.55 22.19
N GLU A 473 11.60 -3.42 23.15
CA GLU A 473 12.17 -4.76 23.28
C GLU A 473 11.77 -5.71 22.14
N ASP A 474 10.66 -5.41 21.45
CA ASP A 474 10.15 -6.20 20.34
C ASP A 474 10.93 -5.94 19.03
N TRP A 475 11.83 -4.94 19.04
CA TRP A 475 12.58 -4.46 17.87
C TRP A 475 14.09 -4.73 17.99
N PRO A 476 14.52 -5.98 17.77
CA PRO A 476 15.91 -6.36 17.94
C PRO A 476 16.83 -5.84 16.83
N HIS A 477 18.14 -5.80 17.11
CA HIS A 477 19.13 -5.44 16.11
C HIS A 477 19.08 -6.37 14.89
N LEU A 478 19.02 -5.76 13.70
CA LEU A 478 18.93 -6.47 12.41
C LEU A 478 20.20 -7.27 12.10
N ASN A 479 21.35 -6.72 12.46
CA ASN A 479 22.65 -7.22 12.05
C ASN A 479 23.44 -7.76 13.24
N GLY A 480 24.30 -8.73 12.95
CA GLY A 480 25.31 -9.21 13.89
C GLY A 480 26.47 -8.22 14.09
N PRO A 481 27.46 -8.57 14.93
CA PRO A 481 28.65 -7.75 15.13
C PRO A 481 29.52 -7.69 13.86
N ILE A 482 30.16 -6.56 13.60
CA ILE A 482 31.05 -6.36 12.44
C ILE A 482 32.25 -7.34 12.45
N SER A 483 32.67 -7.80 13.63
CA SER A 483 33.71 -8.83 13.76
C SER A 483 33.37 -10.16 13.08
N SER A 484 32.11 -10.37 12.68
CA SER A 484 31.69 -11.57 11.94
C SER A 484 31.92 -11.49 10.43
N TRP A 485 32.51 -10.41 9.91
CA TRP A 485 32.86 -10.25 8.48
C TRP A 485 34.13 -11.02 8.09
N SER A 486 34.21 -12.31 8.43
CA SER A 486 35.38 -13.12 8.14
C SER A 486 35.19 -14.11 7.00
N THR A 487 33.97 -14.42 6.58
CA THR A 487 33.67 -15.39 5.51
C THR A 487 32.30 -15.09 4.92
N VAL A 488 31.98 -15.60 3.73
CA VAL A 488 30.65 -15.56 3.12
C VAL A 488 29.65 -16.27 4.02
N ARG A 489 30.02 -17.42 4.61
CA ARG A 489 29.19 -18.14 5.60
C ARG A 489 28.81 -17.27 6.80
N THR A 490 29.78 -16.60 7.43
CA THR A 490 29.52 -15.78 8.62
C THR A 490 28.85 -14.46 8.28
N PHE A 491 29.10 -13.91 7.09
CA PHE A 491 28.41 -12.72 6.60
C PHE A 491 26.90 -12.97 6.51
N TRP A 492 26.43 -13.94 5.74
CA TRP A 492 25.00 -14.26 5.64
C TRP A 492 24.44 -14.88 6.92
N GLY A 493 25.23 -15.76 7.55
CA GLY A 493 24.82 -16.56 8.69
C GLY A 493 24.83 -15.83 10.03
N MET A 494 25.44 -14.65 10.15
CA MET A 494 25.47 -13.90 11.41
C MET A 494 25.30 -12.40 11.23
N PHE A 495 25.87 -11.79 10.18
CA PHE A 495 25.91 -10.34 10.04
C PHE A 495 24.73 -9.75 9.25
N TRP A 496 24.52 -10.20 8.02
CA TRP A 496 23.50 -9.66 7.10
C TRP A 496 22.12 -9.80 7.72
N HIS A 497 21.16 -8.95 7.32
CA HIS A 497 19.90 -8.78 8.05
C HIS A 497 19.27 -10.13 8.48
N GLN A 498 19.03 -10.32 9.78
CA GLN A 498 18.50 -11.57 10.33
C GLN A 498 16.97 -11.69 10.24
N LEU A 499 16.33 -10.75 9.53
CA LEU A 499 14.88 -10.56 9.45
C LEU A 499 14.19 -11.76 8.80
N PHE A 500 14.68 -12.24 7.65
CA PHE A 500 14.05 -13.32 6.87
C PHE A 500 14.64 -14.71 7.13
N ARG A 501 15.55 -14.85 8.10
CA ARG A 501 16.31 -16.11 8.29
C ARG A 501 15.39 -17.31 8.43
N LYS A 502 14.39 -17.25 9.33
CA LYS A 502 13.47 -18.37 9.58
C LYS A 502 12.57 -18.66 8.40
N ALA A 503 12.05 -17.63 7.75
CA ALA A 503 11.20 -17.76 6.57
C ALA A 503 11.95 -18.52 5.45
N LEU A 504 13.17 -18.09 5.12
CA LEU A 504 13.97 -18.70 4.06
C LEU A 504 14.47 -20.10 4.42
N THR A 505 14.97 -20.33 5.64
CA THR A 505 15.45 -21.65 6.04
C THR A 505 14.32 -22.68 6.14
N GLY A 506 13.10 -22.26 6.49
CA GLY A 506 11.94 -23.17 6.52
C GLY A 506 11.68 -23.80 5.15
N TRP A 507 11.68 -22.97 4.09
CA TRP A 507 11.58 -23.46 2.70
C TRP A 507 12.80 -24.28 2.28
N GLY A 508 14.01 -23.90 2.71
CA GLY A 508 15.23 -24.69 2.47
C GLY A 508 15.23 -26.07 3.13
N ASP A 509 14.57 -26.22 4.28
CA ASP A 509 14.45 -27.48 5.02
C ASP A 509 13.38 -28.42 4.43
N PHE A 510 12.40 -27.89 3.69
CA PHE A 510 11.23 -28.65 3.23
C PHE A 510 11.62 -29.87 2.37
N ILE A 511 12.35 -29.67 1.28
CA ILE A 511 12.69 -30.77 0.37
C ILE A 511 13.63 -31.78 1.07
N PRO A 512 14.73 -31.37 1.73
CA PRO A 512 15.63 -32.31 2.40
C PRO A 512 14.96 -33.11 3.50
N ASP A 513 14.06 -32.51 4.31
CA ASP A 513 13.48 -33.18 5.47
C ASP A 513 12.19 -33.94 5.14
N ARG A 514 11.30 -33.37 4.32
CA ARG A 514 9.95 -33.92 4.08
C ARG A 514 9.87 -34.77 2.80
N VAL A 515 10.57 -34.37 1.75
CA VAL A 515 10.51 -35.05 0.45
C VAL A 515 11.57 -36.15 0.39
N LEU A 516 12.84 -35.80 0.62
CA LEU A 516 13.98 -36.70 0.47
C LEU A 516 14.38 -37.42 1.77
N ARG A 517 13.89 -36.96 2.93
CA ARG A 517 14.18 -37.52 4.27
C ARG A 517 15.69 -37.73 4.53
N LEU A 518 16.50 -36.77 4.11
CA LEU A 518 17.96 -36.83 4.25
C LEU A 518 18.38 -36.76 5.73
N ARG A 519 19.35 -37.58 6.11
CA ARG A 519 19.92 -37.57 7.48
C ARG A 519 20.60 -36.23 7.77
N ARG A 520 20.11 -35.53 8.79
CA ARG A 520 20.70 -34.28 9.30
C ARG A 520 22.16 -34.49 9.74
N GLY A 521 23.01 -33.52 9.46
CA GLY A 521 24.45 -33.55 9.75
C GLY A 521 25.33 -34.03 8.60
N THR A 522 24.77 -34.70 7.59
CA THR A 522 25.53 -35.09 6.38
C THR A 522 25.82 -33.88 5.48
N PRO A 523 26.95 -33.86 4.73
CA PRO A 523 27.27 -32.78 3.79
C PRO A 523 26.19 -32.56 2.73
N LEU A 524 25.65 -33.65 2.16
CA LEU A 524 24.54 -33.60 1.20
C LEU A 524 23.35 -32.83 1.77
N SER A 525 22.95 -33.18 2.99
CA SER A 525 21.83 -32.55 3.69
C SER A 525 22.12 -31.08 4.06
N ARG A 526 23.38 -30.74 4.38
CA ARG A 526 23.78 -29.34 4.66
C ARG A 526 23.72 -28.48 3.39
N TYR A 527 24.35 -28.94 2.31
CA TYR A 527 24.47 -28.15 1.09
C TYR A 527 23.16 -28.06 0.32
N SER A 528 22.34 -29.13 0.30
CA SER A 528 21.01 -29.07 -0.31
C SER A 528 20.12 -28.00 0.36
N ARG A 529 20.16 -27.90 1.70
CA ARG A 529 19.42 -26.85 2.44
C ARG A 529 19.92 -25.45 2.10
N LEU A 530 21.24 -25.26 2.03
CA LEU A 530 21.84 -23.97 1.67
C LEU A 530 21.42 -23.54 0.26
N ILE A 531 21.54 -24.44 -0.72
CA ILE A 531 21.15 -24.18 -2.12
C ILE A 531 19.68 -23.78 -2.20
N LEU A 532 18.78 -24.55 -1.58
CA LEU A 532 17.35 -24.26 -1.61
C LEU A 532 16.97 -22.96 -0.87
N THR A 533 17.66 -22.64 0.23
CA THR A 533 17.47 -21.39 0.96
C THR A 533 17.84 -20.19 0.08
N PHE A 534 19.02 -20.22 -0.55
CA PHE A 534 19.47 -19.15 -1.44
C PHE A 534 18.63 -19.08 -2.72
N PHE A 535 18.20 -20.21 -3.26
CA PHE A 535 17.29 -20.26 -4.40
C PHE A 535 15.94 -19.58 -4.09
N THR A 536 15.37 -19.84 -2.90
CA THR A 536 14.14 -19.17 -2.45
C THR A 536 14.35 -17.65 -2.36
N SER A 537 15.51 -17.21 -1.85
CA SER A 537 15.88 -15.78 -1.85
C SER A 537 15.98 -15.23 -3.27
N ALA A 538 16.54 -15.98 -4.22
CA ALA A 538 16.66 -15.56 -5.60
C ALA A 538 15.29 -15.33 -6.26
N LEU A 539 14.36 -16.26 -6.05
CA LEU A 539 12.98 -16.13 -6.56
C LEU A 539 12.27 -14.88 -6.03
N MET A 540 12.51 -14.51 -4.77
CA MET A 540 11.98 -13.27 -4.20
C MET A 540 12.55 -12.02 -4.89
N HIS A 541 13.83 -12.04 -5.26
CA HIS A 541 14.49 -10.91 -5.92
C HIS A 541 14.22 -10.84 -7.42
N ARG A 542 13.62 -11.86 -8.02
CA ARG A 542 13.23 -11.86 -9.44
C ARG A 542 12.27 -10.72 -9.79
N CYS A 543 11.59 -10.14 -8.80
CA CYS A 543 10.77 -8.94 -9.01
C CYS A 543 11.56 -7.77 -9.61
N LEU A 544 12.87 -7.66 -9.34
CA LEU A 544 13.74 -6.62 -9.93
C LEU A 544 13.72 -6.69 -11.46
N HIS A 545 13.77 -7.91 -12.03
CA HIS A 545 13.79 -8.09 -13.48
C HIS A 545 12.59 -7.43 -14.17
N TYR A 546 11.40 -7.58 -13.57
CA TYR A 546 10.17 -7.05 -14.14
C TYR A 546 10.00 -5.54 -13.90
N PHE A 547 10.34 -5.03 -12.70
CA PHE A 547 10.16 -3.61 -12.39
C PHE A 547 11.19 -2.71 -13.09
N TYR A 548 12.42 -3.18 -13.20
CA TYR A 548 13.48 -2.50 -13.97
C TYR A 548 13.41 -2.81 -15.46
N ARG A 549 12.48 -3.68 -15.88
CA ARG A 549 12.26 -4.11 -17.29
C ARG A 549 13.57 -4.54 -17.97
N LEU A 550 14.32 -5.39 -17.27
CA LEU A 550 15.60 -5.88 -17.75
C LEU A 550 15.44 -6.66 -19.06
N GLU A 551 16.49 -6.67 -19.88
CA GLU A 551 16.46 -7.24 -21.21
C GLU A 551 16.43 -8.77 -21.18
N ALA A 552 15.90 -9.39 -22.24
CA ALA A 552 15.70 -10.85 -22.31
C ALA A 552 16.99 -11.70 -22.27
N GLY A 553 18.18 -11.09 -22.26
CA GLY A 553 19.45 -11.78 -22.06
C GLY A 553 19.86 -11.91 -20.59
N GLU A 554 19.09 -11.34 -19.65
CA GLU A 554 19.53 -11.09 -18.27
C GLU A 554 18.66 -11.80 -17.22
N TRP A 555 17.80 -12.73 -17.66
CA TRP A 555 16.80 -13.38 -16.81
C TRP A 555 17.36 -14.17 -15.63
N TYR A 556 18.62 -14.61 -15.71
CA TYR A 556 19.22 -15.53 -14.74
C TYR A 556 20.36 -14.92 -13.93
N GLU A 557 20.66 -13.64 -14.12
CA GLU A 557 21.81 -12.98 -13.49
C GLU A 557 21.63 -12.85 -11.97
N ILE A 558 20.40 -12.53 -11.55
CA ILE A 558 20.02 -12.44 -10.13
C ILE A 558 20.11 -13.84 -9.48
N GLU A 559 19.57 -14.86 -10.14
CA GLU A 559 19.61 -16.25 -9.70
C GLU A 559 21.03 -16.76 -9.58
N THR A 560 21.86 -16.43 -10.55
CA THR A 560 23.29 -16.77 -10.57
C THR A 560 23.98 -16.17 -9.35
N PHE A 561 23.76 -14.87 -9.05
CA PHE A 561 24.32 -14.22 -7.87
C PHE A 561 23.97 -14.96 -6.56
N PHE A 562 22.71 -15.33 -6.37
CA PHE A 562 22.27 -16.01 -5.14
C PHE A 562 22.76 -17.47 -5.08
N LEU A 563 22.80 -18.18 -6.20
CA LEU A 563 23.25 -19.57 -6.26
C LEU A 563 24.78 -19.72 -6.17
N LEU A 564 25.55 -18.66 -6.41
CA LEU A 564 27.00 -18.66 -6.16
C LEU A 564 27.34 -18.59 -4.66
N GLN A 565 26.45 -18.07 -3.81
CA GLN A 565 26.68 -17.99 -2.35
C GLN A 565 26.90 -19.37 -1.69
N PRO A 566 26.04 -20.39 -1.91
CA PRO A 566 26.29 -21.73 -1.37
C PRO A 566 27.55 -22.37 -1.96
N VAL A 567 27.89 -22.10 -3.23
CA VAL A 567 29.14 -22.59 -3.85
C VAL A 567 30.37 -22.01 -3.15
N ALA A 568 30.37 -20.70 -2.87
CA ALA A 568 31.43 -20.06 -2.10
C ALA A 568 31.54 -20.64 -0.68
N ILE A 569 30.41 -20.91 -0.03
CA ILE A 569 30.38 -21.54 1.30
C ILE A 569 30.92 -22.98 1.25
N MET A 570 30.64 -23.75 0.19
CA MET A 570 31.21 -25.08 -0.01
C MET A 570 32.73 -25.02 -0.20
N PHE A 571 33.20 -24.04 -0.98
CA PHE A 571 34.63 -23.76 -1.15
C PHE A 571 35.29 -23.38 0.18
N GLU A 572 34.66 -22.51 0.98
CA GLU A 572 35.13 -22.14 2.32
C GLU A 572 35.25 -23.35 3.25
N ASP A 573 34.23 -24.22 3.28
CA ASP A 573 34.25 -25.44 4.09
C ASP A 573 35.40 -26.38 3.63
N ALA A 574 35.63 -26.51 2.32
CA ALA A 574 36.73 -27.32 1.76
C ALA A 574 38.11 -26.75 2.10
N MET A 575 38.29 -25.43 1.97
CA MET A 575 39.53 -24.75 2.36
C MET A 575 39.80 -24.87 3.84
N GLN A 576 38.79 -24.66 4.69
CA GLN A 576 38.93 -24.82 6.14
C GLN A 576 39.28 -26.25 6.53
N ALA A 577 38.75 -27.26 5.83
CA ALA A 577 39.13 -28.65 6.02
C ALA A 577 40.59 -28.92 5.59
N ALA A 578 41.03 -28.37 4.45
CA ALA A 578 42.38 -28.54 3.94
C ALA A 578 43.44 -27.83 4.80
N THR A 579 43.11 -26.67 5.37
CA THR A 579 44.04 -25.85 6.17
C THR A 579 43.93 -26.11 7.67
N VAL A 580 43.16 -27.11 8.12
CA VAL A 580 42.90 -27.33 9.55
C VAL A 580 44.19 -27.57 10.36
N HIS A 581 45.21 -28.14 9.73
CA HIS A 581 46.51 -28.43 10.34
C HIS A 581 47.47 -27.24 10.33
N ILE A 582 47.16 -26.15 9.61
CA ILE A 582 48.01 -24.97 9.52
C ILE A 582 47.68 -24.07 10.73
N PRO A 583 48.64 -23.83 11.65
CA PRO A 583 48.40 -23.03 12.85
C PRO A 583 48.37 -21.54 12.52
N LEU A 584 47.29 -21.07 11.89
CA LEU A 584 47.06 -19.64 11.69
C LEU A 584 46.50 -19.00 12.96
N SER A 585 47.10 -17.88 13.39
CA SER A 585 46.58 -17.06 14.49
C SER A 585 45.16 -16.56 14.16
N ARG A 586 44.33 -16.33 15.20
CA ARG A 586 42.94 -15.87 15.01
C ARG A 586 42.83 -14.58 14.19
N PRO A 587 43.67 -13.54 14.42
CA PRO A 587 43.63 -12.32 13.62
C PRO A 587 43.98 -12.56 12.16
N LEU A 588 45.00 -13.37 11.89
CA LEU A 588 45.42 -13.67 10.51
C LEU A 588 44.34 -14.44 9.75
N ARG A 589 43.71 -15.42 10.41
CA ARG A 589 42.57 -16.16 9.84
C ARG A 589 41.40 -15.22 9.50
N TRP A 590 41.14 -14.24 10.36
CA TRP A 590 40.11 -13.24 10.13
C TRP A 590 40.45 -12.36 8.92
N ILE A 591 41.69 -11.86 8.82
CA ILE A 591 42.16 -11.02 7.71
C ILE A 591 42.06 -11.77 6.37
N VAL A 592 42.59 -13.00 6.31
CA VAL A 592 42.53 -13.84 5.10
C VAL A 592 41.08 -14.05 4.66
N GLY A 593 40.21 -14.38 5.60
CA GLY A 593 38.80 -14.59 5.32
C GLY A 593 38.06 -13.31 4.91
N PHE A 594 38.40 -12.15 5.50
CA PHE A 594 37.85 -10.86 5.09
C PHE A 594 38.31 -10.45 3.69
N ILE A 595 39.58 -10.67 3.35
CA ILE A 595 40.09 -10.44 1.98
C ILE A 595 39.34 -11.32 0.98
N TRP A 596 39.14 -12.60 1.31
CA TRP A 596 38.33 -13.53 0.50
C TRP A 596 36.88 -13.03 0.34
N LEU A 597 36.23 -12.60 1.42
CA LEU A 597 34.87 -12.05 1.38
C LEU A 597 34.77 -10.84 0.44
N CYS A 598 35.71 -9.89 0.55
CA CYS A 598 35.76 -8.72 -0.31
C CYS A 598 35.99 -9.11 -1.78
N ALA A 599 36.98 -9.97 -2.05
CA ALA A 599 37.27 -10.44 -3.40
C ALA A 599 36.06 -11.17 -4.03
N PHE A 600 35.42 -12.05 -3.26
CA PHE A 600 34.22 -12.76 -3.71
C PHE A 600 33.08 -11.81 -4.04
N PHE A 601 32.77 -10.84 -3.17
CA PHE A 601 31.70 -9.87 -3.46
C PHE A 601 32.03 -8.95 -4.63
N THR A 602 33.26 -8.47 -4.78
CA THR A 602 33.67 -7.70 -5.98
C THR A 602 33.55 -8.54 -7.26
N TRP A 603 33.76 -9.85 -7.16
CA TRP A 603 33.62 -10.77 -8.29
C TRP A 603 32.16 -10.98 -8.70
N VAL A 604 31.26 -11.25 -7.74
CA VAL A 604 29.88 -11.66 -8.05
C VAL A 604 28.87 -10.51 -8.10
N THR A 605 29.08 -9.40 -7.37
CA THR A 605 28.10 -8.30 -7.29
C THR A 605 27.72 -7.69 -8.65
N PRO A 606 28.63 -7.57 -9.63
CA PRO A 606 28.29 -7.02 -10.95
C PRO A 606 27.20 -7.77 -11.71
N THR A 607 27.08 -9.09 -11.53
CA THR A 607 25.98 -9.88 -12.10
C THR A 607 24.62 -9.40 -11.61
N PHE A 608 24.53 -9.02 -10.33
CA PHE A 608 23.33 -8.45 -9.73
C PHE A 608 23.16 -6.95 -10.04
N LEU A 609 24.25 -6.18 -10.06
CA LEU A 609 24.22 -4.73 -10.05
C LEU A 609 24.15 -4.09 -11.45
N TYR A 610 24.99 -4.52 -12.38
CA TYR A 610 25.15 -3.83 -13.69
C TYR A 610 23.87 -3.82 -14.52
N PRO A 611 23.03 -4.87 -14.55
CA PRO A 611 21.73 -4.82 -15.23
C PRO A 611 20.86 -3.67 -14.71
N THR A 612 20.81 -3.47 -13.39
CA THR A 612 20.01 -2.39 -12.78
C THR A 612 20.58 -0.99 -13.04
N MET A 613 21.91 -0.87 -13.16
CA MET A 613 22.58 0.40 -13.45
C MET A 613 22.41 0.85 -14.91
N ARG A 614 22.16 -0.07 -15.83
CA ARG A 614 21.91 0.23 -17.25
C ARG A 614 20.53 0.82 -17.52
N VAL A 615 19.63 0.80 -16.53
CA VAL A 615 18.29 1.36 -16.69
C VAL A 615 18.36 2.89 -16.77
N PRO A 616 17.84 3.52 -17.85
CA PRO A 616 18.03 4.94 -18.13
C PRO A 616 17.44 5.88 -17.07
N ASP A 617 16.34 5.52 -16.40
CA ASP A 617 15.82 6.29 -15.28
C ASP A 617 14.93 5.43 -14.35
N PRO A 618 15.48 4.83 -13.27
CA PRO A 618 14.70 4.05 -12.32
C PRO A 618 13.85 4.93 -11.38
N GLY A 619 13.96 6.26 -11.50
CA GLY A 619 13.33 7.24 -10.60
C GLY A 619 13.98 7.29 -9.22
N GLN A 620 13.40 8.08 -8.32
CA GLN A 620 13.98 8.32 -6.99
C GLN A 620 13.57 7.22 -6.00
N LEU A 621 14.57 6.59 -5.36
CA LEU A 621 14.34 5.67 -4.25
C LEU A 621 13.80 6.39 -3.01
N LEU A 622 14.28 7.63 -2.77
CA LEU A 622 13.81 8.50 -1.71
C LEU A 622 12.65 9.39 -2.20
N PRO A 623 11.71 9.79 -1.33
CA PRO A 623 10.58 10.64 -1.72
C PRO A 623 11.01 12.06 -2.12
N PHE A 624 12.12 12.57 -1.59
CA PHE A 624 12.73 13.85 -1.99
C PHE A 624 14.21 13.89 -1.63
N SER A 625 15.04 14.58 -2.43
CA SER A 625 16.45 14.79 -2.07
C SER A 625 16.59 16.00 -1.14
N VAL A 626 17.22 15.87 0.01
CA VAL A 626 17.51 17.00 0.91
C VAL A 626 18.76 17.74 0.45
N LEU A 627 19.84 16.98 0.23
CA LEU A 627 21.13 17.50 -0.20
C LEU A 627 21.06 18.12 -1.60
N GLY A 628 20.26 17.55 -2.50
CA GLY A 628 20.07 18.10 -3.84
C GLY A 628 19.39 19.47 -3.83
N HIS A 629 18.55 19.77 -2.83
CA HIS A 629 17.98 21.12 -2.64
C HIS A 629 18.99 22.08 -2.00
N LEU A 630 19.93 21.58 -1.19
CA LEU A 630 20.97 22.39 -0.56
C LEU A 630 22.11 22.74 -1.53
N ILE A 631 22.46 21.84 -2.46
CA ILE A 631 23.53 22.05 -3.46
C ILE A 631 23.08 22.97 -4.61
N LYS A 632 21.77 23.05 -4.88
CA LYS A 632 21.20 23.93 -5.92
C LYS A 632 21.00 25.39 -5.48
N LYS A 633 21.22 25.69 -4.20
CA LYS A 633 21.29 27.06 -3.66
C LYS A 633 22.74 27.46 -3.51
#